data_AF-A0A1J8QHG4-F1
#
_entry.id   AF-A0A1J8QHG4-F1
#
_cell.length_a   1.000
_cell.length_b   1.000
_cell.length_c   1.000
_cell.angle_alpha   90.00
_cell.angle_beta   90.00
_cell.angle_gamma   90.00
#
_symmetry.space_group_name_H-M   'P 1'
#
loop_
_entity.id
_entity.type
_entity.pdbx_description
1 polymer ?
#
loop_
_entity_poly.entity_id
_entity_poly.type
_entity_poly.pdbx_seq_one_letter_code
_entity_poly.pdbx_strand_id
1 'polypeptide(L)'
;MSSAGPSRVPRTIRGTEPGLIDPTQPSRVLRSLNSKLSFASFDPRTALAGEDVPDLRKLSIGEDLPPPKRIVIETTPKGTSFWRFVPKARLEEGVRDEGFWPRVVQICGEQVFCFQEQWEIYKLDPEYQCTVHFGYKFTSIVKVDPQAQGFRAHSPLGPKRPRARTPTPEASTPLPSKRARPRRTYANGEDYSSDNESDEDEEEVKQMVVDDIACHKIKPPSNAARLGREELKKQRDRRWQNNKRAQEKYSQESQTDQQPMSMDAEQFASHISADAQTEETTKRKGLIITYVLYSNLTGLFEGGFAAETDDKVPQEHTYTNGHARKRQRTTSPGQVKQALQHAKIQREKRKMAKVRAMDQRHQKVFKQLFADHYPINIDELPGAEESPRAHSQPAASQEQSNNSDDSDEEAIRQAEVAESIRKMRELERDRPLWEEQRRVREARERAEEQERQAKAEQRREAEAEKQRQQREEVERQARDARAEADRRAAEEVRRQQEQRQRRQRQRWESGTWTSHRALERYRILSEEFDAARFTPDQPITFLDVPWPVLYSPSRLTVEDIDWSAVEKFFATVKTHMRSQDYKDFVERSHRRFHPDRWRARKLWSAVRDDVERSCLEVAANTVAQAITPIWREVKSH
;
A
#
# COMPACT_ATOMS: atom_id res chain seq x y z
N MET A 1 -63.17 21.88 1.19
CA MET A 1 -62.30 22.97 0.71
C MET A 1 -61.49 23.48 1.88
N SER A 2 -60.17 23.44 1.81
CA SER A 2 -59.32 24.01 2.87
C SER A 2 -59.29 25.53 2.70
N SER A 3 -59.69 26.28 3.74
CA SER A 3 -59.60 27.74 3.71
C SER A 3 -58.14 28.17 3.52
N ALA A 4 -57.87 29.00 2.52
CA ALA A 4 -56.55 29.59 2.31
C ALA A 4 -56.33 30.65 3.39
N GLY A 5 -55.76 30.23 4.52
CA GLY A 5 -55.43 31.12 5.64
C GLY A 5 -54.54 32.28 5.19
N PRO A 6 -54.66 33.46 5.82
CA PRO A 6 -53.95 34.66 5.38
C PRO A 6 -52.44 34.42 5.35
N SER A 7 -51.83 34.68 4.19
CA SER A 7 -50.40 34.49 3.96
C SER A 7 -49.60 35.35 4.94
N ARG A 8 -49.01 34.71 5.95
CA ARG A 8 -48.19 35.39 6.96
C ARG A 8 -46.83 35.72 6.34
N VAL A 9 -46.53 37.01 6.23
CA VAL A 9 -45.19 37.49 5.86
C VAL A 9 -44.17 36.90 6.85
N PRO A 10 -43.10 36.22 6.39
CA PRO A 10 -42.11 35.62 7.26
C PRO A 10 -41.51 36.63 8.25
N ARG A 11 -41.52 36.28 9.55
CA ARG A 11 -40.93 37.11 10.61
C ARG A 11 -39.43 37.29 10.32
N THR A 12 -38.89 38.49 10.49
CA THR A 12 -37.45 38.76 10.32
C THR A 12 -36.71 38.74 11.67
N ILE A 13 -35.58 38.05 11.75
CA ILE A 13 -34.68 38.06 12.92
C ILE A 13 -33.25 38.43 12.52
N ARG A 14 -32.62 39.34 13.26
CA ARG A 14 -31.28 39.91 12.98
C ARG A 14 -30.59 40.40 14.25
N GLY A 15 -29.28 40.58 14.19
CA GLY A 15 -28.46 41.03 15.34
C GLY A 15 -27.88 39.87 16.16
N THR A 16 -27.12 40.20 17.20
CA THR A 16 -26.34 39.20 18.00
C THR A 16 -26.98 38.82 19.34
N GLU A 17 -28.21 39.26 19.60
CA GLU A 17 -28.95 38.94 20.82
C GLU A 17 -29.63 37.57 20.70
N PRO A 18 -29.38 36.61 21.62
CA PRO A 18 -30.06 35.33 21.62
C PRO A 18 -31.52 35.45 22.08
N GLY A 19 -32.35 34.49 21.66
CA GLY A 19 -33.70 34.30 22.21
C GLY A 19 -34.83 35.13 21.61
N LEU A 20 -34.66 35.68 20.40
CA LEU A 20 -35.71 36.42 19.69
C LEU A 20 -36.97 35.61 19.37
N ILE A 21 -36.89 34.26 19.39
CA ILE A 21 -38.03 33.34 19.24
C ILE A 21 -38.17 32.42 20.46
N ASP A 22 -37.07 31.84 20.96
CA ASP A 22 -37.06 31.04 22.19
C ASP A 22 -36.45 31.85 23.36
N PRO A 23 -37.26 32.42 24.28
CA PRO A 23 -36.74 33.21 25.40
C PRO A 23 -35.91 32.38 26.41
N THR A 24 -35.85 31.05 26.28
CA THR A 24 -34.98 30.18 27.10
C THR A 24 -33.58 29.97 26.50
N GLN A 25 -33.35 30.37 25.24
CA GLN A 25 -32.04 30.27 24.58
C GLN A 25 -30.90 31.04 25.29
N PRO A 26 -31.09 32.27 25.83
CA PRO A 26 -29.98 33.03 26.43
C PRO A 26 -29.28 32.30 27.59
N SER A 27 -30.02 31.56 28.42
CA SER A 27 -29.44 30.82 29.56
C SER A 27 -28.72 29.52 29.16
N ARG A 28 -28.92 29.02 27.93
CA ARG A 28 -28.16 27.89 27.37
C ARG A 28 -26.94 28.34 26.56
N VAL A 29 -27.05 29.46 25.85
CA VAL A 29 -26.00 29.95 24.95
C VAL A 29 -24.96 30.79 25.68
N LEU A 30 -25.35 31.67 26.62
CA LEU A 30 -24.44 32.59 27.31
C LEU A 30 -23.87 31.97 28.59
N ARG A 31 -22.62 32.29 28.92
CA ARG A 31 -22.01 31.99 30.24
C ARG A 31 -22.49 32.92 31.34
N SER A 32 -23.12 34.04 30.99
CA SER A 32 -23.72 34.99 31.92
C SER A 32 -24.87 35.73 31.24
N LEU A 33 -25.99 35.93 31.93
CA LEU A 33 -27.25 36.43 31.35
C LEU A 33 -27.12 37.78 30.63
N ASN A 34 -26.17 38.61 31.04
CA ASN A 34 -25.93 39.95 30.49
C ASN A 34 -24.70 40.00 29.55
N SER A 35 -24.15 38.86 29.14
CA SER A 35 -23.06 38.81 28.15
C SER A 35 -23.54 39.24 26.76
N LYS A 36 -22.68 39.94 26.00
CA LYS A 36 -22.92 40.27 24.59
C LYS A 36 -22.15 39.34 23.68
N LEU A 37 -22.80 38.87 22.62
CA LEU A 37 -22.14 38.09 21.55
C LEU A 37 -21.70 39.01 20.41
N SER A 38 -20.58 38.68 19.80
CA SER A 38 -20.04 39.27 18.57
C SER A 38 -19.46 38.16 17.70
N PHE A 39 -19.58 38.25 16.38
CA PHE A 39 -19.13 37.20 15.47
C PHE A 39 -17.99 37.71 14.57
N ALA A 40 -16.98 36.86 14.38
CA ALA A 40 -15.81 37.17 13.57
C ALA A 40 -15.35 35.96 12.75
N SER A 41 -14.49 36.18 11.77
CA SER A 41 -13.89 35.14 10.94
C SER A 41 -12.44 34.89 11.37
N PHE A 42 -12.16 33.71 11.90
CA PHE A 42 -10.81 33.24 12.20
C PHE A 42 -10.15 32.71 10.93
N ASP A 43 -9.21 33.47 10.38
CA ASP A 43 -8.23 32.99 9.40
C ASP A 43 -6.97 32.50 10.14
N PRO A 44 -6.59 31.21 10.03
CA PRO A 44 -5.33 30.69 10.56
C PRO A 44 -4.08 31.48 10.11
N ARG A 45 -4.10 32.08 8.91
CA ARG A 45 -2.99 32.88 8.37
C ARG A 45 -2.72 34.14 9.21
N THR A 46 -3.77 34.75 9.75
CA THR A 46 -3.67 35.95 10.61
C THR A 46 -3.29 35.57 12.04
N ALA A 47 -3.80 34.43 12.53
CA ALA A 47 -3.54 33.96 13.89
C ALA A 47 -2.10 33.44 14.11
N LEU A 48 -1.37 33.08 13.05
CA LEU A 48 -0.01 32.55 13.10
C LEU A 48 1.08 33.60 12.81
N ALA A 49 0.74 34.90 12.78
CA ALA A 49 1.64 35.99 12.43
C ALA A 49 2.61 36.42 13.57
N GLY A 50 3.18 35.45 14.29
CA GLY A 50 4.30 35.68 15.22
C GLY A 50 5.64 35.71 14.46
N GLU A 51 6.59 36.54 14.91
CA GLU A 51 7.77 36.94 14.14
C GLU A 51 8.70 35.78 13.72
N ASP A 52 8.78 34.71 14.50
CA ASP A 52 9.67 33.56 14.25
C ASP A 52 9.07 32.46 13.33
N VAL A 53 7.81 32.57 12.88
CA VAL A 53 7.21 31.55 12.01
C VAL A 53 7.68 31.75 10.56
N PRO A 54 8.45 30.82 9.95
CA PRO A 54 9.00 31.01 8.61
C PRO A 54 7.89 31.17 7.56
N ASP A 55 8.02 32.23 6.75
CA ASP A 55 6.98 32.78 5.87
C ASP A 55 6.22 31.72 5.04
N LEU A 56 5.06 31.30 5.57
CA LEU A 56 4.18 30.31 4.98
C LEU A 56 3.62 30.73 3.62
N ARG A 57 3.75 32.01 3.22
CA ARG A 57 3.35 32.50 1.88
C ARG A 57 4.30 32.00 0.77
N LYS A 58 5.51 31.58 1.14
CA LYS A 58 6.52 31.00 0.21
C LYS A 58 6.37 29.48 0.05
N LEU A 59 5.64 28.82 0.95
CA LEU A 59 5.19 27.45 0.72
C LEU A 59 3.99 27.51 -0.23
N SER A 60 4.19 27.15 -1.50
CA SER A 60 3.15 27.11 -2.53
C SER A 60 2.18 25.93 -2.35
N ILE A 61 1.62 25.80 -1.15
CA ILE A 61 0.45 24.95 -0.83
C ILE A 61 -0.76 25.69 -1.39
N GLY A 62 -0.99 25.52 -2.69
CA GLY A 62 -2.07 26.16 -3.43
C GLY A 62 -3.43 25.69 -2.93
N GLU A 63 -4.35 26.66 -2.77
CA GLU A 63 -5.81 26.54 -2.68
C GLU A 63 -6.44 25.67 -1.56
N ASP A 64 -5.82 24.58 -1.10
CA ASP A 64 -6.36 23.62 -0.12
C ASP A 64 -6.39 24.09 1.34
N LEU A 65 -6.07 25.36 1.63
CA LEU A 65 -6.21 25.90 2.98
C LEU A 65 -7.70 26.08 3.34
N PRO A 66 -8.18 25.52 4.46
CA PRO A 66 -9.60 25.48 4.77
C PRO A 66 -10.17 26.90 4.94
N PRO A 67 -11.40 27.17 4.45
CA PRO A 67 -11.98 28.51 4.47
C PRO A 67 -12.09 29.06 5.91
N PRO A 68 -12.00 30.39 6.10
CA PRO A 68 -11.99 31.03 7.42
C PRO A 68 -13.14 30.54 8.31
N LYS A 69 -12.80 30.10 9.52
CA LYS A 69 -13.76 29.51 10.46
C LYS A 69 -14.47 30.62 11.23
N ARG A 70 -15.79 30.58 11.30
CA ARG A 70 -16.55 31.54 12.13
C ARG A 70 -16.31 31.25 13.62
N ILE A 71 -16.01 32.31 14.36
CA ILE A 71 -15.90 32.31 15.82
C ILE A 71 -16.94 33.25 16.41
N VAL A 72 -17.43 32.91 17.60
CA VAL A 72 -18.19 33.83 18.44
C VAL A 72 -17.29 34.29 19.59
N ILE A 73 -17.37 35.58 19.90
CA ILE A 73 -16.73 36.24 21.02
C ILE A 73 -17.84 36.67 21.97
N GLU A 74 -17.82 36.13 23.19
CA GLU A 74 -18.72 36.48 24.29
C GLU A 74 -18.01 37.47 25.21
N THR A 75 -18.50 38.71 25.27
CA THR A 75 -17.98 39.75 26.18
C THR A 75 -18.91 39.89 27.37
N THR A 76 -18.38 39.65 28.58
CA THR A 76 -19.16 39.77 29.82
C THR A 76 -19.35 41.25 30.23
N PRO A 77 -20.30 41.57 31.13
CA PRO A 77 -20.43 42.92 31.69
C PRO A 77 -19.19 43.45 32.41
N LYS A 78 -18.23 42.58 32.76
CA LYS A 78 -16.94 42.97 33.36
C LYS A 78 -15.86 43.30 32.32
N GLY A 79 -16.20 43.31 31.03
CA GLY A 79 -15.26 43.55 29.93
C GLY A 79 -14.34 42.36 29.60
N THR A 80 -14.51 41.20 30.24
CA THR A 80 -13.75 39.99 29.89
C THR A 80 -14.35 39.32 28.65
N SER A 81 -13.50 38.96 27.69
CA SER A 81 -13.90 38.33 26.43
C SER A 81 -13.45 36.88 26.36
N PHE A 82 -14.40 35.98 26.11
CA PHE A 82 -14.16 34.57 25.81
C PHE A 82 -14.50 34.31 24.34
N TRP A 83 -13.84 33.36 23.68
CA TRP A 83 -14.18 32.98 22.31
C TRP A 83 -14.31 31.47 22.13
N ARG A 84 -15.07 31.05 21.12
CA ARG A 84 -15.22 29.66 20.69
C ARG A 84 -15.56 29.60 19.20
N PHE A 85 -15.21 28.51 18.53
CA PHE A 85 -15.67 28.26 17.16
C PHE A 85 -17.19 28.06 17.12
N VAL A 86 -17.83 28.62 16.10
CA VAL A 86 -19.24 28.32 15.81
C VAL A 86 -19.30 26.92 15.16
N PRO A 87 -20.15 26.00 15.63
CA PRO A 87 -20.33 24.70 14.98
C PRO A 87 -20.75 24.83 13.51
N LYS A 88 -20.36 23.84 12.70
CA LYS A 88 -20.92 23.67 11.36
C LYS A 88 -22.35 23.13 11.46
N ALA A 89 -23.23 23.62 10.60
CA ALA A 89 -24.53 23.00 10.40
C ALA A 89 -24.39 21.57 9.87
N ARG A 90 -25.45 20.76 10.02
CA ARG A 90 -25.56 19.52 9.25
C ARG A 90 -25.86 19.87 7.79
N LEU A 91 -25.06 19.35 6.87
CA LEU A 91 -25.30 19.49 5.44
C LEU A 91 -25.99 18.22 4.94
N GLU A 92 -27.10 18.35 4.21
CA GLU A 92 -27.74 17.23 3.50
C GLU A 92 -26.82 16.73 2.37
N GLU A 93 -26.96 15.48 1.95
CA GLU A 93 -26.12 14.90 0.89
C GLU A 93 -26.23 15.72 -0.41
N GLY A 94 -25.08 16.11 -0.98
CA GLY A 94 -24.99 17.03 -2.12
C GLY A 94 -24.76 18.51 -1.77
N VAL A 95 -25.00 18.93 -0.53
CA VAL A 95 -24.75 20.31 -0.07
C VAL A 95 -23.25 20.51 0.25
N ARG A 96 -22.59 21.49 -0.39
CA ARG A 96 -21.15 21.75 -0.25
C ARG A 96 -20.79 22.69 0.90
N ASP A 97 -21.63 23.69 1.15
CA ASP A 97 -21.41 24.76 2.13
C ASP A 97 -22.74 25.22 2.75
N GLU A 98 -22.69 26.14 3.70
CA GLU A 98 -23.92 26.61 4.37
C GLU A 98 -24.74 27.59 3.53
N GLY A 99 -24.24 28.09 2.39
CA GLY A 99 -24.88 29.09 1.53
C GLY A 99 -24.80 30.54 2.06
N PHE A 100 -25.34 31.46 1.25
CA PHE A 100 -25.39 32.89 1.57
C PHE A 100 -26.52 33.25 2.55
N TRP A 101 -26.38 34.42 3.18
CA TRP A 101 -27.28 34.98 4.19
C TRP A 101 -27.53 36.47 3.91
N PRO A 102 -28.67 37.05 4.32
CA PRO A 102 -29.82 36.41 4.99
C PRO A 102 -30.67 35.53 4.05
N ARG A 103 -31.48 34.63 4.62
CA ARG A 103 -32.41 33.78 3.87
C ARG A 103 -33.60 33.30 4.72
N VAL A 104 -34.62 32.75 4.06
CA VAL A 104 -35.72 32.05 4.75
C VAL A 104 -35.23 30.72 5.34
N VAL A 105 -35.48 30.53 6.63
CA VAL A 105 -35.18 29.33 7.41
C VAL A 105 -36.44 28.88 8.12
N GLN A 106 -36.71 27.57 8.17
CA GLN A 106 -37.83 27.02 8.93
C GLN A 106 -37.39 26.71 10.36
N ILE A 107 -37.79 27.55 11.32
CA ILE A 107 -37.43 27.44 12.74
C ILE A 107 -38.63 26.87 13.50
N CYS A 108 -38.50 25.65 14.04
CA CYS A 108 -39.57 24.93 14.75
C CYS A 108 -40.91 24.82 13.98
N GLY A 109 -40.87 24.92 12.64
CA GLY A 109 -42.03 24.89 11.75
C GLY A 109 -42.42 26.24 11.16
N GLU A 110 -42.09 27.36 11.82
CA GLU A 110 -42.35 28.72 11.32
C GLU A 110 -41.31 29.12 10.26
N GLN A 111 -41.74 29.79 9.18
CA GLN A 111 -40.82 30.38 8.20
C GLN A 111 -40.35 31.76 8.66
N VAL A 112 -39.04 31.91 8.83
CA VAL A 112 -38.40 33.10 9.40
C VAL A 112 -37.30 33.58 8.46
N PHE A 113 -37.28 34.86 8.13
CA PHE A 113 -36.18 35.49 7.39
C PHE A 113 -35.02 35.76 8.37
N CYS A 114 -33.98 34.94 8.27
CA CYS A 114 -32.91 34.82 9.27
C CYS A 114 -31.58 35.37 8.71
N PHE A 115 -30.88 36.15 9.53
CA PHE A 115 -29.53 36.67 9.26
C PHE A 115 -28.44 35.73 9.82
N GLN A 116 -27.21 35.88 9.33
CA GLN A 116 -26.11 34.96 9.66
C GLN A 116 -25.84 34.87 11.16
N GLU A 117 -25.87 35.99 11.88
CA GLU A 117 -25.60 36.04 13.32
C GLU A 117 -26.63 35.22 14.11
N GLN A 118 -27.91 35.32 13.76
CA GLN A 118 -28.98 34.56 14.40
C GLN A 118 -28.87 33.06 14.10
N TRP A 119 -28.56 32.69 12.85
CA TRP A 119 -28.25 31.30 12.50
C TRP A 119 -27.06 30.76 13.29
N GLU A 120 -26.00 31.56 13.45
CA GLU A 120 -24.81 31.17 14.23
C GLU A 120 -25.10 31.07 15.74
N ILE A 121 -26.03 31.85 16.29
CA ILE A 121 -26.57 31.65 17.65
C ILE A 121 -27.29 30.30 17.77
N TYR A 122 -28.19 29.95 16.84
CA TYR A 122 -28.88 28.66 16.87
C TYR A 122 -27.94 27.46 16.70
N LYS A 123 -26.78 27.63 16.05
CA LYS A 123 -25.72 26.60 15.99
C LYS A 123 -24.91 26.46 17.28
N LEU A 124 -24.99 27.40 18.21
CA LEU A 124 -24.31 27.33 19.53
C LEU A 124 -25.17 26.67 20.62
N ASP A 125 -26.48 26.52 20.39
CA ASP A 125 -27.43 25.97 21.35
C ASP A 125 -27.59 24.44 21.17
N PRO A 126 -27.21 23.61 22.16
CA PRO A 126 -27.25 22.14 22.03
C PRO A 126 -28.67 21.57 21.94
N GLU A 127 -29.71 22.35 22.28
CA GLU A 127 -31.11 21.95 22.07
C GLU A 127 -31.56 22.07 20.60
N TYR A 128 -30.76 22.64 19.69
CA TYR A 128 -31.16 22.88 18.30
C TYR A 128 -30.28 22.17 17.26
N GLN A 129 -30.93 21.59 16.25
CA GLN A 129 -30.29 21.00 15.08
C GLN A 129 -30.51 21.86 13.84
N CYS A 130 -29.48 22.60 13.49
CA CYS A 130 -29.39 23.39 12.27
C CYS A 130 -29.00 22.48 11.09
N THR A 131 -29.88 22.37 10.09
CA THR A 131 -29.68 21.52 8.90
C THR A 131 -29.87 22.33 7.61
N VAL A 132 -28.85 22.36 6.75
CA VAL A 132 -28.89 22.95 5.42
C VAL A 132 -29.27 21.86 4.42
N HIS A 133 -30.37 22.08 3.71
CA HIS A 133 -30.97 21.10 2.83
C HIS A 133 -30.56 21.31 1.36
N PHE A 134 -30.69 20.26 0.54
CA PHE A 134 -30.39 20.34 -0.90
C PHE A 134 -31.60 20.82 -1.71
N GLY A 135 -31.34 21.63 -2.74
CA GLY A 135 -32.35 22.13 -3.67
C GLY A 135 -33.32 23.14 -3.05
N TYR A 136 -34.60 23.07 -3.43
CA TYR A 136 -35.64 24.03 -3.05
C TYR A 136 -36.19 23.88 -1.61
N LYS A 137 -35.64 22.96 -0.82
CA LYS A 137 -36.00 22.81 0.60
C LYS A 137 -35.44 23.98 1.40
N PHE A 138 -36.27 24.64 2.21
CA PHE A 138 -35.75 25.62 3.18
C PHE A 138 -34.79 24.94 4.16
N THR A 139 -33.73 25.66 4.52
CA THR A 139 -32.86 25.30 5.64
C THR A 139 -33.70 25.23 6.91
N SER A 140 -33.42 24.27 7.81
CA SER A 140 -34.25 24.01 8.99
C SER A 140 -33.47 24.19 10.30
N ILE A 141 -34.17 24.65 11.35
CA ILE A 141 -33.74 24.60 12.74
C ILE A 141 -34.81 23.83 13.50
N VAL A 142 -34.47 22.62 13.95
CA VAL A 142 -35.39 21.73 14.67
C VAL A 142 -34.93 21.57 16.10
N LYS A 143 -35.83 21.72 17.08
CA LYS A 143 -35.53 21.44 18.49
C LYS A 143 -35.31 19.93 18.67
N VAL A 144 -34.18 19.55 19.23
CA VAL A 144 -33.79 18.15 19.44
C VAL A 144 -34.25 17.72 20.82
N ASP A 145 -35.01 16.63 20.89
CA ASP A 145 -35.26 15.95 22.16
C ASP A 145 -33.91 15.43 22.73
N PRO A 146 -33.49 15.83 23.94
CA PRO A 146 -32.25 15.35 24.55
C PRO A 146 -32.24 13.82 24.72
N GLN A 147 -33.40 13.17 24.90
CA GLN A 147 -33.48 11.69 24.96
C GLN A 147 -33.10 11.05 23.62
N ALA A 148 -33.42 11.70 22.49
CA ALA A 148 -33.09 11.19 21.16
C ALA A 148 -31.60 11.32 20.81
N GLN A 149 -30.84 12.22 21.45
CA GLN A 149 -29.40 12.34 21.23
C GLN A 149 -28.61 11.15 21.81
N GLY A 150 -29.02 10.63 22.98
CA GLY A 150 -28.31 9.57 23.70
C GLY A 150 -28.07 8.29 22.88
N PHE A 151 -28.93 8.00 21.90
CA PHE A 151 -28.84 6.82 21.04
C PHE A 151 -28.06 7.03 19.73
N ARG A 152 -27.62 8.27 19.40
CA ARG A 152 -26.98 8.59 18.11
C ARG A 152 -25.51 9.03 18.19
N ALA A 153 -24.89 9.01 19.37
CA ALA A 153 -23.46 9.27 19.56
C ALA A 153 -22.53 8.15 19.02
N HIS A 154 -23.09 7.03 18.55
CA HIS A 154 -22.36 5.95 17.90
C HIS A 154 -22.93 5.71 16.49
N SER A 155 -22.17 6.08 15.46
CA SER A 155 -22.54 5.75 14.07
C SER A 155 -22.62 4.23 13.89
N PRO A 156 -23.73 3.68 13.35
CA PRO A 156 -23.85 2.24 13.16
C PRO A 156 -22.82 1.74 12.15
N LEU A 157 -22.08 0.70 12.52
CA LEU A 157 -21.19 -0.01 11.61
C LEU A 157 -22.02 -0.64 10.47
N GLY A 158 -21.52 -0.49 9.24
CA GLY A 158 -22.19 -0.95 8.02
C GLY A 158 -22.51 -2.45 7.96
N PRO A 159 -23.31 -2.89 6.96
CA PRO A 159 -23.94 -4.20 6.94
C PRO A 159 -22.93 -5.36 7.06
N LYS A 160 -23.12 -6.18 8.10
CA LYS A 160 -22.31 -7.36 8.38
C LYS A 160 -22.55 -8.42 7.29
N ARG A 161 -21.56 -8.70 6.44
CA ARG A 161 -21.56 -9.92 5.60
C ARG A 161 -21.67 -11.16 6.51
N PRO A 162 -22.49 -12.17 6.15
CA PRO A 162 -22.60 -13.39 6.94
C PRO A 162 -21.27 -14.14 6.93
N ARG A 163 -20.68 -14.34 8.10
CA ARG A 163 -19.43 -15.09 8.26
C ARG A 163 -19.77 -16.55 8.51
N ALA A 164 -19.31 -17.44 7.64
CA ALA A 164 -19.55 -18.88 7.75
C ALA A 164 -19.10 -19.42 9.13
N ARG A 165 -19.93 -20.28 9.74
CA ARG A 165 -19.58 -21.04 10.94
C ARG A 165 -18.83 -22.31 10.52
N THR A 166 -17.60 -22.47 11.00
CA THR A 166 -16.94 -23.79 11.12
C THR A 166 -17.00 -24.22 12.58
N PRO A 167 -17.47 -25.43 12.90
CA PRO A 167 -17.59 -25.88 14.29
C PRO A 167 -16.23 -26.28 14.88
N THR A 168 -16.04 -26.02 16.16
CA THR A 168 -14.95 -26.57 16.97
C THR A 168 -15.43 -27.83 17.69
N PRO A 169 -14.70 -28.95 17.60
CA PRO A 169 -14.71 -29.98 18.63
C PRO A 169 -13.50 -29.81 19.57
N GLU A 170 -13.70 -30.07 20.86
CA GLU A 170 -12.61 -30.15 21.84
C GLU A 170 -12.03 -31.57 21.87
N ALA A 171 -10.70 -31.69 21.85
CA ALA A 171 -10.00 -32.94 22.18
C ALA A 171 -8.57 -32.63 22.62
N SER A 172 -8.18 -33.06 23.82
CA SER A 172 -6.86 -32.80 24.40
C SER A 172 -5.96 -34.04 24.37
N THR A 173 -4.77 -33.94 23.79
CA THR A 173 -3.68 -34.95 23.96
C THR A 173 -2.30 -34.33 23.60
N PRO A 174 -1.18 -34.74 24.22
CA PRO A 174 0.08 -33.96 24.16
C PRO A 174 1.21 -34.59 23.32
N LEU A 175 1.84 -33.81 22.44
CA LEU A 175 3.06 -34.17 21.66
C LEU A 175 3.86 -32.90 21.29
N PRO A 176 5.15 -32.98 20.92
CA PRO A 176 6.26 -33.43 21.76
C PRO A 176 7.42 -32.39 21.78
N SER A 177 8.48 -32.64 22.57
CA SER A 177 9.58 -31.68 22.73
C SER A 177 10.37 -31.42 21.42
N LYS A 178 10.82 -30.18 21.22
CA LYS A 178 11.63 -29.78 20.06
C LYS A 178 12.98 -29.18 20.47
N ARG A 179 14.00 -30.05 20.40
CA ARG A 179 15.46 -29.79 20.26
C ARG A 179 15.97 -28.41 20.69
N ALA A 180 16.75 -28.41 21.78
CA ALA A 180 17.58 -27.28 22.18
C ALA A 180 18.53 -26.82 21.06
N ARG A 181 18.85 -25.52 21.07
CA ARG A 181 20.03 -24.97 20.37
C ARG A 181 21.22 -24.97 21.33
N PRO A 182 22.46 -25.24 20.87
CA PRO A 182 23.63 -25.22 21.74
C PRO A 182 23.92 -23.79 22.23
N ARG A 183 23.97 -23.60 23.56
CA ARG A 183 24.66 -22.45 24.16
C ARG A 183 26.16 -22.65 23.94
N ARG A 184 26.84 -21.62 23.44
CA ARG A 184 28.31 -21.59 23.39
C ARG A 184 28.79 -21.03 24.73
N THR A 185 29.33 -21.89 25.58
CA THR A 185 30.00 -21.47 26.82
C THR A 185 31.31 -20.76 26.46
N TYR A 186 31.59 -19.67 27.16
CA TYR A 186 32.95 -19.21 27.42
C TYR A 186 33.27 -19.64 28.85
N ALA A 187 34.44 -20.23 29.05
CA ALA A 187 34.95 -20.64 30.36
C ALA A 187 35.90 -19.56 30.91
N ASN A 188 36.16 -19.61 32.21
CA ASN A 188 37.14 -18.75 32.86
C ASN A 188 38.55 -18.98 32.30
N GLY A 189 39.35 -17.92 32.32
CA GLY A 189 40.81 -17.96 32.30
C GLY A 189 41.28 -16.86 33.23
N GLU A 190 41.96 -17.23 34.31
CA GLU A 190 42.56 -16.31 35.27
C GLU A 190 44.08 -16.26 35.06
N ASP A 191 44.70 -15.23 35.64
CA ASP A 191 46.12 -15.15 36.00
C ASP A 191 47.16 -14.80 34.91
N TYR A 192 48.35 -14.45 35.42
CA TYR A 192 49.61 -14.02 34.81
C TYR A 192 49.80 -12.55 34.43
N SER A 193 50.52 -11.89 35.33
CA SER A 193 51.30 -10.66 35.13
C SER A 193 52.50 -10.87 34.18
N SER A 194 52.91 -9.81 33.49
CA SER A 194 54.33 -9.51 33.24
C SER A 194 54.49 -8.02 32.87
N ASP A 195 55.51 -7.39 33.41
CA ASP A 195 56.05 -6.13 32.86
C ASP A 195 56.70 -6.37 31.49
N ASN A 196 56.82 -5.29 30.71
CA ASN A 196 58.07 -4.93 30.03
C ASN A 196 58.10 -3.42 29.73
N GLU A 197 59.24 -2.78 29.99
CA GLU A 197 59.52 -1.37 29.68
C GLU A 197 60.08 -1.22 28.23
N SER A 198 60.78 -0.11 27.96
CA SER A 198 61.38 0.32 26.67
C SER A 198 60.36 0.94 25.69
N ASP A 199 60.26 2.26 25.41
CA ASP A 199 61.17 3.44 25.36
C ASP A 199 61.55 3.82 23.89
N GLU A 200 62.09 5.04 23.68
CA GLU A 200 62.38 5.74 22.40
C GLU A 200 61.17 6.39 21.66
N ASP A 201 60.88 7.66 21.97
CA ASP A 201 61.08 8.90 21.14
C ASP A 201 60.93 8.84 19.58
N GLU A 202 60.67 9.92 18.81
CA GLU A 202 60.61 11.39 18.98
C GLU A 202 59.30 11.94 18.33
N GLU A 203 58.55 12.86 18.95
CA GLU A 203 58.61 14.35 18.87
C GLU A 203 58.34 15.02 17.49
N GLU A 204 57.08 15.43 17.24
CA GLU A 204 56.75 16.77 16.69
C GLU A 204 55.42 17.26 17.30
N VAL A 205 55.26 18.58 17.52
CA VAL A 205 54.40 19.11 18.60
C VAL A 205 53.46 20.25 18.15
N LYS A 206 52.31 20.37 18.86
CA LYS A 206 51.32 21.49 18.93
C LYS A 206 50.07 21.33 18.02
N GLN A 207 48.84 21.76 18.35
CA GLN A 207 48.15 22.26 19.58
C GLN A 207 46.70 22.64 19.12
N MET A 208 45.53 22.44 19.77
CA MET A 208 45.05 21.97 21.10
C MET A 208 44.25 20.65 20.94
N VAL A 209 43.84 19.82 21.93
CA VAL A 209 43.17 19.97 23.26
C VAL A 209 41.71 20.48 23.23
N VAL A 210 40.74 19.55 23.25
CA VAL A 210 39.63 19.42 24.24
C VAL A 210 39.19 17.95 24.24
N ASP A 211 39.07 17.33 25.41
CA ASP A 211 38.97 15.87 25.52
C ASP A 211 37.54 15.28 25.66
N ASP A 212 37.40 14.09 25.06
CA ASP A 212 36.63 12.90 25.40
C ASP A 212 35.26 12.93 26.13
N ILE A 213 34.30 12.24 25.49
CA ILE A 213 33.60 11.11 26.13
C ILE A 213 33.71 9.88 25.20
N ALA A 214 34.46 8.86 25.63
CA ALA A 214 34.77 7.70 24.80
C ALA A 214 33.56 6.76 24.57
N CYS A 215 33.13 6.62 23.32
CA CYS A 215 32.11 5.65 22.91
C CYS A 215 32.77 4.49 22.13
N HIS A 216 32.60 3.24 22.59
CA HIS A 216 33.30 2.07 22.04
C HIS A 216 33.09 1.87 20.52
N LYS A 217 34.12 2.16 19.73
CA LYS A 217 34.12 2.01 18.26
C LYS A 217 34.18 0.53 17.87
N ILE A 218 33.01 -0.10 17.68
CA ILE A 218 32.90 -1.41 17.02
C ILE A 218 33.49 -1.30 15.62
N LYS A 219 34.59 -2.02 15.34
CA LYS A 219 35.24 -2.02 14.02
C LYS A 219 34.22 -2.43 12.93
N PRO A 220 34.05 -1.65 11.84
CA PRO A 220 33.08 -1.99 10.80
C PRO A 220 33.49 -3.29 10.09
N PRO A 221 32.53 -4.16 9.71
CA PRO A 221 32.84 -5.38 8.98
C PRO A 221 33.40 -5.06 7.60
N SER A 222 34.40 -5.82 7.17
CA SER A 222 35.13 -5.57 5.92
C SER A 222 34.23 -5.58 4.68
N ASN A 223 34.63 -4.82 3.65
CA ASN A 223 33.81 -4.60 2.45
C ASN A 223 33.42 -5.91 1.72
N ALA A 224 34.19 -6.99 1.86
CA ALA A 224 33.84 -8.32 1.36
C ALA A 224 32.51 -8.85 1.95
N ALA A 225 32.27 -8.65 3.26
CA ALA A 225 31.01 -9.03 3.91
C ALA A 225 29.82 -8.17 3.45
N ARG A 226 30.09 -6.92 3.05
CA ARG A 226 29.07 -5.96 2.56
C ARG A 226 28.54 -6.38 1.19
N LEU A 227 29.43 -6.72 0.24
CA LEU A 227 29.09 -7.25 -1.08
C LEU A 227 28.28 -8.56 -0.99
N GLY A 228 28.72 -9.50 -0.15
CA GLY A 228 27.99 -10.75 0.07
C GLY A 228 26.56 -10.55 0.57
N ARG A 229 26.34 -9.57 1.47
CA ARG A 229 25.02 -9.22 2.00
C ARG A 229 24.09 -8.61 0.93
N GLU A 230 24.65 -7.85 0.00
CA GLU A 230 23.91 -7.18 -1.06
C GLU A 230 23.44 -8.15 -2.16
N GLU A 231 24.29 -9.08 -2.60
CA GLU A 231 23.87 -10.13 -3.54
C GLU A 231 22.84 -11.08 -2.89
N LEU A 232 22.94 -11.34 -1.58
CA LEU A 232 21.95 -12.16 -0.85
C LEU A 232 20.59 -11.45 -0.75
N LYS A 233 20.56 -10.11 -0.55
CA LYS A 233 19.35 -9.28 -0.65
C LYS A 233 18.77 -9.36 -2.07
N LYS A 234 19.58 -9.10 -3.10
CA LYS A 234 19.20 -9.15 -4.52
C LYS A 234 18.64 -10.52 -4.91
N GLN A 235 19.22 -11.62 -4.40
CA GLN A 235 18.72 -12.98 -4.63
C GLN A 235 17.38 -13.23 -3.94
N ARG A 236 17.18 -12.73 -2.71
CA ARG A 236 15.89 -12.81 -1.99
C ARG A 236 14.79 -12.03 -2.72
N ASP A 237 15.08 -10.81 -3.14
CA ASP A 237 14.12 -9.93 -3.79
C ASP A 237 13.74 -10.48 -5.19
N ARG A 238 14.70 -11.14 -5.89
CA ARG A 238 14.45 -11.91 -7.12
C ARG A 238 13.57 -13.15 -6.91
N ARG A 239 13.66 -13.82 -5.75
CA ARG A 239 12.71 -14.91 -5.37
C ARG A 239 11.32 -14.33 -5.13
N TRP A 240 11.20 -13.19 -4.44
CA TRP A 240 9.91 -12.54 -4.19
C TRP A 240 9.21 -12.12 -5.50
N GLN A 241 9.92 -11.48 -6.44
CA GLN A 241 9.38 -11.13 -7.76
C GLN A 241 8.90 -12.35 -8.56
N ASN A 242 9.64 -13.47 -8.52
CA ASN A 242 9.22 -14.72 -9.17
C ASN A 242 7.96 -15.30 -8.51
N ASN A 243 7.87 -15.24 -7.18
CA ASN A 243 6.70 -15.76 -6.45
C ASN A 243 5.46 -14.91 -6.72
N LYS A 244 5.61 -13.57 -6.75
CA LYS A 244 4.52 -12.65 -7.12
C LYS A 244 4.01 -12.92 -8.54
N ARG A 245 4.90 -13.08 -9.52
CA ARG A 245 4.53 -13.44 -10.90
C ARG A 245 3.86 -14.81 -11.04
N ALA A 246 4.24 -15.78 -10.20
CA ALA A 246 3.56 -17.07 -10.15
C ALA A 246 2.14 -16.95 -9.60
N GLN A 247 1.95 -16.11 -8.56
CA GLN A 247 0.64 -15.83 -7.97
C GLN A 247 -0.26 -15.02 -8.92
N GLU A 248 0.27 -13.96 -9.56
CA GLU A 248 -0.41 -13.18 -10.61
C GLU A 248 -0.89 -14.08 -11.77
N LYS A 249 -0.04 -15.01 -12.22
CA LYS A 249 -0.40 -15.98 -13.27
C LYS A 249 -1.51 -16.95 -12.80
N TYR A 250 -1.44 -17.44 -11.57
CA TYR A 250 -2.46 -18.34 -11.01
C TYR A 250 -3.83 -17.63 -10.88
N SER A 251 -3.82 -16.36 -10.48
CA SER A 251 -5.03 -15.52 -10.47
C SER A 251 -5.62 -15.32 -11.87
N GLN A 252 -4.79 -15.05 -12.89
CA GLN A 252 -5.27 -14.93 -14.28
C GLN A 252 -5.87 -16.25 -14.79
N GLU A 253 -5.20 -17.39 -14.60
CA GLU A 253 -5.72 -18.69 -15.02
C GLU A 253 -7.04 -19.04 -14.29
N SER A 254 -7.18 -18.66 -13.02
CA SER A 254 -8.44 -18.84 -12.27
C SER A 254 -9.61 -17.95 -12.71
N GLN A 255 -9.36 -16.92 -13.54
CA GLN A 255 -10.42 -16.07 -14.12
C GLN A 255 -10.84 -16.51 -15.53
N THR A 256 -10.00 -17.22 -16.27
CA THR A 256 -10.34 -17.68 -17.64
C THR A 256 -11.31 -18.86 -17.69
N ASP A 257 -11.39 -19.66 -16.62
CA ASP A 257 -12.30 -20.83 -16.55
C ASP A 257 -13.73 -20.47 -16.08
N GLN A 258 -14.07 -19.18 -16.01
CA GLN A 258 -15.45 -18.71 -15.74
C GLN A 258 -15.99 -17.90 -16.92
N GLN A 259 -16.27 -18.57 -18.05
CA GLN A 259 -17.21 -18.01 -19.02
C GLN A 259 -18.61 -18.00 -18.40
N PRO A 260 -19.31 -16.85 -18.34
CA PRO A 260 -20.73 -16.85 -18.02
C PRO A 260 -21.50 -17.46 -19.19
N MET A 261 -22.22 -18.56 -18.93
CA MET A 261 -23.24 -19.06 -19.85
C MET A 261 -24.36 -18.01 -19.90
N SER A 262 -24.43 -17.26 -21.00
CA SER A 262 -25.57 -16.36 -21.24
C SER A 262 -26.83 -17.22 -21.39
N MET A 263 -27.87 -16.90 -20.62
CA MET A 263 -29.17 -17.52 -20.76
C MET A 263 -30.21 -16.40 -20.74
N ASP A 264 -30.86 -16.21 -21.89
CA ASP A 264 -31.78 -15.10 -22.09
C ASP A 264 -33.04 -15.27 -21.23
N ALA A 265 -33.44 -14.20 -20.54
CA ALA A 265 -34.44 -14.24 -19.47
C ALA A 265 -35.59 -13.24 -19.68
N GLU A 266 -36.09 -13.14 -20.92
CA GLU A 266 -37.29 -12.37 -21.26
C GLU A 266 -38.35 -13.24 -21.96
N GLN A 267 -39.15 -13.98 -21.17
CA GLN A 267 -40.56 -14.31 -21.46
C GLN A 267 -41.22 -15.02 -20.25
N PHE A 268 -42.56 -15.12 -20.28
CA PHE A 268 -43.42 -15.74 -19.25
C PHE A 268 -43.42 -15.08 -17.87
N ALA A 269 -44.10 -13.93 -17.79
CA ALA A 269 -44.55 -13.31 -16.55
C ALA A 269 -46.07 -13.03 -16.59
N SER A 270 -46.90 -14.05 -16.87
CA SER A 270 -48.36 -13.95 -16.77
C SER A 270 -49.06 -15.32 -16.63
N HIS A 271 -50.29 -15.26 -16.10
CA HIS A 271 -51.32 -16.30 -16.03
C HIS A 271 -51.29 -17.41 -14.94
N ILE A 272 -52.33 -17.28 -14.09
CA ILE A 272 -53.20 -18.33 -13.49
C ILE A 272 -52.89 -18.77 -12.05
N SER A 273 -54.00 -18.94 -11.32
CA SER A 273 -54.12 -19.21 -9.89
C SER A 273 -54.87 -20.52 -9.64
N ALA A 274 -54.73 -21.03 -8.41
CA ALA A 274 -55.70 -21.85 -7.68
C ALA A 274 -55.88 -23.35 -8.05
N ASP A 275 -56.11 -24.09 -6.95
CA ASP A 275 -56.94 -25.29 -6.75
C ASP A 275 -56.68 -26.62 -7.49
N ALA A 276 -56.10 -27.54 -6.70
CA ALA A 276 -56.75 -28.76 -6.19
C ALA A 276 -57.08 -29.96 -7.12
N GLN A 277 -56.52 -31.11 -6.71
CA GLN A 277 -57.07 -32.49 -6.80
C GLN A 277 -57.54 -33.03 -8.16
N THR A 278 -56.83 -34.06 -8.67
CA THR A 278 -57.29 -35.47 -8.61
C THR A 278 -56.20 -36.47 -9.04
N GLU A 279 -56.51 -37.76 -8.95
CA GLU A 279 -55.68 -38.94 -9.30
C GLU A 279 -55.73 -39.19 -10.84
N GLU A 280 -55.01 -40.09 -11.52
CA GLU A 280 -54.57 -41.46 -11.21
C GLU A 280 -53.35 -41.94 -12.07
N THR A 281 -52.59 -42.92 -11.55
CA THR A 281 -51.75 -43.94 -12.24
C THR A 281 -50.79 -43.55 -13.40
N THR A 282 -49.48 -43.86 -13.35
CA THR A 282 -48.97 -45.22 -13.67
C THR A 282 -47.46 -45.44 -13.39
N LYS A 283 -47.11 -46.64 -12.90
CA LYS A 283 -45.89 -47.49 -13.11
C LYS A 283 -44.60 -46.79 -13.64
N ARG A 284 -43.37 -47.01 -13.10
CA ARG A 284 -42.77 -48.29 -12.65
C ARG A 284 -41.35 -48.11 -12.02
N LYS A 285 -40.99 -48.88 -10.96
CA LYS A 285 -39.64 -49.03 -10.31
C LYS A 285 -39.08 -47.74 -9.63
N GLY A 286 -38.43 -47.75 -8.46
CA GLY A 286 -37.86 -48.83 -7.61
C GLY A 286 -36.33 -48.69 -7.54
N LEU A 287 -35.63 -48.65 -6.40
CA LEU A 287 -35.97 -49.12 -5.03
C LEU A 287 -35.33 -48.22 -3.94
N ILE A 288 -35.98 -48.08 -2.78
CA ILE A 288 -35.42 -47.58 -1.51
C ILE A 288 -35.56 -48.71 -0.47
N ILE A 289 -34.60 -48.86 0.46
CA ILE A 289 -34.80 -49.59 1.72
C ILE A 289 -34.26 -48.77 2.89
N THR A 290 -35.11 -48.56 3.89
CA THR A 290 -34.80 -48.00 5.22
C THR A 290 -35.58 -48.78 6.27
N TYR A 291 -34.94 -49.15 7.39
CA TYR A 291 -35.59 -49.55 8.64
C TYR A 291 -34.77 -48.95 9.81
N VAL A 292 -35.28 -48.29 10.87
CA VAL A 292 -36.61 -48.11 11.53
C VAL A 292 -36.88 -49.05 12.71
N LEU A 293 -37.26 -48.45 13.86
CA LEU A 293 -37.59 -49.02 15.19
C LEU A 293 -36.38 -49.59 15.99
N TYR A 294 -36.33 -49.56 17.34
CA TYR A 294 -37.41 -49.64 18.35
C TYR A 294 -37.29 -48.65 19.54
N SER A 295 -38.24 -48.76 20.49
CA SER A 295 -38.52 -47.83 21.61
C SER A 295 -38.14 -48.37 23.02
N ASN A 296 -38.18 -47.48 24.03
CA ASN A 296 -38.20 -47.72 25.49
C ASN A 296 -36.85 -48.22 26.07
N LEU A 297 -36.35 -47.70 27.21
CA LEU A 297 -36.92 -47.90 28.56
C LEU A 297 -36.45 -46.82 29.58
N THR A 298 -37.10 -46.76 30.73
CA THR A 298 -36.81 -45.86 31.88
C THR A 298 -36.14 -46.56 33.05
N GLY A 299 -35.21 -45.88 33.74
CA GLY A 299 -34.70 -46.21 35.08
C GLY A 299 -33.22 -45.79 35.25
N LEU A 300 -32.76 -45.08 36.28
CA LEU A 300 -32.83 -45.23 37.76
C LEU A 300 -31.70 -46.10 38.37
N PHE A 301 -31.22 -45.64 39.53
CA PHE A 301 -30.00 -46.04 40.26
C PHE A 301 -28.67 -45.71 39.55
N GLU A 302 -27.64 -45.09 40.15
CA GLU A 302 -27.15 -44.99 41.54
C GLU A 302 -26.24 -46.16 41.97
N GLY A 303 -25.15 -45.82 42.67
CA GLY A 303 -23.98 -46.68 42.92
C GLY A 303 -22.92 -46.55 41.81
N GLY A 304 -21.63 -46.69 42.08
CA GLY A 304 -20.95 -46.97 43.36
C GLY A 304 -19.87 -48.04 43.19
N PHE A 305 -18.76 -47.92 43.95
CA PHE A 305 -17.52 -48.72 43.86
C PHE A 305 -16.72 -48.50 42.54
N ALA A 306 -15.39 -48.33 42.51
CA ALA A 306 -14.24 -48.69 43.38
C ALA A 306 -13.65 -50.09 43.14
N ALA A 307 -12.40 -50.29 43.60
CA ALA A 307 -11.40 -51.29 43.19
C ALA A 307 -10.70 -50.94 41.85
N GLU A 308 -9.37 -51.05 41.66
CA GLU A 308 -8.46 -52.23 41.81
C GLU A 308 -8.88 -53.37 40.84
N THR A 309 -8.04 -53.96 40.01
CA THR A 309 -6.56 -54.19 39.97
C THR A 309 -6.07 -54.18 38.49
N ASP A 310 -4.85 -53.73 38.14
CA ASP A 310 -3.51 -54.35 38.25
C ASP A 310 -3.09 -55.25 37.05
N ASP A 311 -1.79 -55.19 36.78
CA ASP A 311 -0.89 -55.95 35.89
C ASP A 311 -1.39 -56.74 34.65
N LYS A 312 -0.84 -56.38 33.46
CA LYS A 312 -0.06 -57.33 32.64
C LYS A 312 0.78 -56.71 31.50
N VAL A 313 1.93 -57.35 31.29
CA VAL A 313 3.04 -57.05 30.37
C VAL A 313 3.40 -58.36 29.63
N PRO A 314 4.21 -58.42 28.55
CA PRO A 314 4.39 -57.57 27.36
C PRO A 314 3.97 -58.31 26.06
N GLN A 315 4.20 -57.71 24.87
CA GLN A 315 4.88 -58.46 23.79
C GLN A 315 5.64 -57.56 22.79
N GLU A 316 6.70 -58.11 22.22
CA GLU A 316 7.60 -57.44 21.26
C GLU A 316 7.14 -57.66 19.81
N HIS A 317 7.57 -56.81 18.86
CA HIS A 317 7.80 -57.29 17.49
C HIS A 317 8.85 -56.49 16.69
N THR A 318 10.04 -57.09 16.56
CA THR A 318 10.94 -57.10 15.38
C THR A 318 11.21 -55.81 14.59
N TYR A 319 12.45 -55.33 14.68
CA TYR A 319 13.14 -54.62 13.59
C TYR A 319 13.31 -55.51 12.35
N THR A 320 13.35 -54.92 11.15
CA THR A 320 13.98 -55.52 9.97
C THR A 320 14.85 -54.51 9.21
N ASN A 321 15.84 -55.04 8.49
CA ASN A 321 16.78 -54.30 7.64
C ASN A 321 16.08 -53.62 6.44
N GLY A 322 16.63 -52.60 5.78
CA GLY A 322 18.00 -52.07 5.84
C GLY A 322 18.63 -52.09 4.44
N HIS A 323 18.53 -50.97 3.71
CA HIS A 323 19.05 -50.86 2.35
C HIS A 323 20.10 -49.76 2.22
N ALA A 324 21.35 -50.18 2.03
CA ALA A 324 22.49 -49.29 1.84
C ALA A 324 22.41 -48.56 0.48
N ARG A 325 21.87 -47.32 0.50
CA ARG A 325 21.91 -46.42 -0.67
C ARG A 325 23.35 -46.01 -0.94
N LYS A 326 24.00 -46.73 -1.86
CA LYS A 326 25.35 -46.43 -2.39
C LYS A 326 25.45 -44.94 -2.75
N ARG A 327 26.44 -44.25 -2.21
CA ARG A 327 26.66 -42.82 -2.46
C ARG A 327 26.90 -42.60 -3.97
N GLN A 328 26.01 -41.88 -4.64
CA GLN A 328 26.24 -41.46 -6.02
C GLN A 328 27.50 -40.59 -6.07
N ARG A 329 28.42 -40.87 -7.02
CA ARG A 329 29.60 -40.02 -7.24
C ARG A 329 29.14 -38.59 -7.55
N THR A 330 29.78 -37.62 -6.92
CA THR A 330 29.60 -36.20 -7.25
C THR A 330 30.02 -35.96 -8.69
N THR A 331 29.10 -35.53 -9.54
CA THR A 331 29.41 -35.07 -10.90
C THR A 331 30.34 -33.85 -10.84
N SER A 332 31.24 -33.72 -11.80
CA SER A 332 32.22 -32.64 -11.74
C SER A 332 31.55 -31.27 -11.90
N PRO A 333 32.06 -30.19 -11.24
CA PRO A 333 31.49 -28.85 -11.38
C PRO A 333 31.40 -28.36 -12.84
N GLY A 334 32.32 -28.83 -13.70
CA GLY A 334 32.27 -28.57 -15.15
C GLY A 334 31.05 -29.16 -15.84
N GLN A 335 30.70 -30.43 -15.56
CA GLN A 335 29.49 -31.05 -16.13
C GLN A 335 28.22 -30.36 -15.66
N VAL A 336 28.14 -29.95 -14.39
CA VAL A 336 26.99 -29.19 -13.87
C VAL A 336 26.86 -27.82 -14.58
N LYS A 337 27.98 -27.13 -14.82
CA LYS A 337 28.02 -25.86 -15.57
C LYS A 337 27.58 -26.03 -17.03
N GLN A 338 28.06 -27.07 -17.71
CA GLN A 338 27.65 -27.40 -19.09
C GLN A 338 26.16 -27.77 -19.18
N ALA A 339 25.66 -28.59 -18.26
CA ALA A 339 24.24 -28.95 -18.19
C ALA A 339 23.34 -27.71 -17.99
N LEU A 340 23.75 -26.78 -17.13
CA LEU A 340 23.05 -25.49 -16.93
C LEU A 340 23.08 -24.60 -18.18
N GLN A 341 24.20 -24.54 -18.91
CA GLN A 341 24.29 -23.81 -20.17
C GLN A 341 23.40 -24.42 -21.25
N HIS A 342 23.41 -25.75 -21.40
CA HIS A 342 22.53 -26.44 -22.36
C HIS A 342 21.05 -26.26 -22.00
N ALA A 343 20.69 -26.32 -20.71
CA ALA A 343 19.34 -26.02 -20.23
C ALA A 343 18.92 -24.55 -20.49
N LYS A 344 19.85 -23.59 -20.40
CA LYS A 344 19.59 -22.18 -20.77
C LYS A 344 19.29 -22.05 -22.27
N ILE A 345 20.11 -22.67 -23.14
CA ILE A 345 19.94 -22.65 -24.60
C ILE A 345 18.63 -23.34 -25.01
N GLN A 346 18.29 -24.48 -24.40
CA GLN A 346 16.97 -25.13 -24.54
C GLN A 346 15.82 -24.18 -24.19
N ARG A 347 15.93 -23.44 -23.08
CA ARG A 347 14.89 -22.50 -22.63
C ARG A 347 14.76 -21.29 -23.56
N GLU A 348 15.86 -20.77 -24.09
CA GLU A 348 15.87 -19.68 -25.07
C GLU A 348 15.29 -20.13 -26.43
N LYS A 349 15.65 -21.33 -26.93
CA LYS A 349 15.02 -21.93 -28.12
C LYS A 349 13.50 -22.11 -27.95
N ARG A 350 13.04 -22.62 -26.78
CA ARG A 350 11.60 -22.72 -26.48
C ARG A 350 10.90 -21.36 -26.39
N LYS A 351 11.58 -20.32 -25.89
CA LYS A 351 11.04 -18.94 -25.89
C LYS A 351 10.91 -18.39 -27.31
N MET A 352 11.95 -18.51 -28.13
CA MET A 352 11.93 -18.12 -29.56
C MET A 352 10.80 -18.82 -30.33
N ALA A 353 10.64 -20.14 -30.14
CA ALA A 353 9.56 -20.89 -30.76
C ALA A 353 8.16 -20.39 -30.33
N LYS A 354 7.97 -20.07 -29.04
CA LYS A 354 6.69 -19.52 -28.57
C LYS A 354 6.40 -18.12 -29.10
N VAL A 355 7.42 -17.26 -29.25
CA VAL A 355 7.28 -15.94 -29.90
C VAL A 355 6.87 -16.12 -31.36
N ARG A 356 7.64 -16.88 -32.15
CA ARG A 356 7.30 -17.12 -33.57
C ARG A 356 5.90 -17.74 -33.77
N ALA A 357 5.47 -18.63 -32.88
CA ALA A 357 4.12 -19.20 -32.91
C ALA A 357 3.02 -18.19 -32.51
N MET A 358 3.35 -17.19 -31.67
CA MET A 358 2.45 -16.08 -31.36
C MET A 358 2.36 -15.10 -32.54
N ASP A 359 3.49 -14.76 -33.17
CA ASP A 359 3.54 -13.90 -34.37
C ASP A 359 2.74 -14.53 -35.52
N GLN A 360 2.90 -15.84 -35.76
CA GLN A 360 2.11 -16.58 -36.75
C GLN A 360 0.60 -16.61 -36.45
N ARG A 361 0.19 -16.62 -35.17
CA ARG A 361 -1.22 -16.45 -34.79
C ARG A 361 -1.68 -15.02 -35.05
N HIS A 362 -0.87 -14.03 -34.67
CA HIS A 362 -1.20 -12.61 -34.85
C HIS A 362 -1.34 -12.26 -36.33
N GLN A 363 -0.45 -12.77 -37.19
CA GLN A 363 -0.50 -12.59 -38.64
C GLN A 363 -1.71 -13.29 -39.29
N LYS A 364 -2.16 -14.43 -38.75
CA LYS A 364 -3.41 -15.07 -39.18
C LYS A 364 -4.65 -14.27 -38.77
N VAL A 365 -4.73 -13.84 -37.52
CA VAL A 365 -5.83 -12.99 -37.02
C VAL A 365 -5.88 -11.67 -37.78
N PHE A 366 -4.74 -11.03 -38.03
CA PHE A 366 -4.65 -9.81 -38.83
C PHE A 366 -5.13 -10.05 -40.27
N LYS A 367 -4.74 -11.17 -40.91
CA LYS A 367 -5.24 -11.51 -42.25
C LYS A 367 -6.74 -11.78 -42.31
N GLN A 368 -7.34 -12.40 -41.28
CA GLN A 368 -8.80 -12.57 -41.20
C GLN A 368 -9.49 -11.22 -41.02
N LEU A 369 -9.09 -10.43 -40.02
CA LEU A 369 -9.69 -9.12 -39.75
C LEU A 369 -9.54 -8.14 -40.93
N PHE A 370 -8.49 -8.23 -41.75
CA PHE A 370 -8.38 -7.41 -42.97
C PHE A 370 -9.28 -7.91 -44.11
N ALA A 371 -9.44 -9.23 -44.26
CA ALA A 371 -10.35 -9.80 -45.26
C ALA A 371 -11.82 -9.48 -44.93
N ASP A 372 -12.19 -9.50 -43.65
CA ASP A 372 -13.56 -9.31 -43.18
C ASP A 372 -13.98 -7.83 -43.05
N HIS A 373 -13.11 -6.85 -43.38
CA HIS A 373 -13.40 -5.41 -43.29
C HIS A 373 -13.08 -4.58 -44.55
N TYR A 374 -12.31 -5.11 -45.51
CA TYR A 374 -12.03 -4.42 -46.77
C TYR A 374 -12.19 -5.34 -47.99
N PRO A 375 -13.43 -5.55 -48.47
CA PRO A 375 -13.69 -6.11 -49.80
C PRO A 375 -13.39 -5.06 -50.89
N ILE A 376 -12.13 -4.60 -50.95
CA ILE A 376 -11.64 -3.80 -52.08
C ILE A 376 -11.38 -4.79 -53.22
N ASN A 377 -12.30 -4.85 -54.18
CA ASN A 377 -12.01 -5.45 -55.48
C ASN A 377 -10.81 -4.71 -56.09
N ILE A 378 -9.75 -5.45 -56.36
CA ILE A 378 -8.56 -4.96 -57.07
C ILE A 378 -8.70 -5.15 -58.60
N ASP A 379 -9.83 -5.70 -59.04
CA ASP A 379 -10.24 -5.84 -60.45
C ASP A 379 -10.72 -4.52 -61.08
N GLU A 380 -10.02 -3.39 -60.84
CA GLU A 380 -10.15 -2.18 -61.66
C GLU A 380 -8.90 -1.27 -61.60
N LEU A 381 -7.84 -1.69 -62.30
CA LEU A 381 -6.72 -0.82 -62.69
C LEU A 381 -6.38 -1.08 -64.17
N PRO A 382 -6.62 -0.11 -65.09
CA PRO A 382 -6.52 -0.36 -66.52
C PRO A 382 -5.10 -0.28 -67.07
N GLY A 383 -4.80 -1.19 -68.01
CA GLY A 383 -3.95 -0.93 -69.19
C GLY A 383 -2.53 -0.40 -68.99
N ALA A 384 -1.57 -1.31 -68.97
CA ALA A 384 -0.26 -1.10 -69.58
C ALA A 384 0.00 -2.30 -70.51
N GLU A 385 0.19 -2.03 -71.81
CA GLU A 385 0.01 -3.03 -72.87
C GLU A 385 1.26 -3.84 -73.24
N GLU A 386 0.99 -4.98 -73.88
CA GLU A 386 1.78 -5.71 -74.88
C GLU A 386 3.31 -5.48 -74.99
N SER A 387 4.08 -6.57 -74.82
CA SER A 387 4.51 -7.33 -76.02
C SER A 387 5.09 -8.73 -75.71
N PRO A 388 5.13 -9.67 -76.68
CA PRO A 388 5.30 -11.10 -76.40
C PRO A 388 6.59 -11.71 -77.01
N ARG A 389 6.66 -13.07 -76.97
CA ARG A 389 7.65 -14.00 -77.58
C ARG A 389 8.88 -14.32 -76.72
N ALA A 390 9.43 -15.54 -76.70
CA ALA A 390 8.92 -16.84 -77.22
C ALA A 390 9.67 -18.02 -76.56
N HIS A 391 9.36 -19.24 -77.01
CA HIS A 391 10.19 -20.46 -76.90
C HIS A 391 11.64 -20.23 -77.44
N SER A 392 12.66 -21.07 -77.23
CA SER A 392 12.64 -22.55 -77.18
C SER A 392 13.86 -23.18 -76.49
N GLN A 393 13.77 -24.47 -76.15
CA GLN A 393 14.92 -25.40 -76.20
C GLN A 393 15.03 -25.97 -77.64
N PRO A 394 16.23 -26.28 -78.16
CA PRO A 394 16.89 -27.58 -77.98
C PRO A 394 18.37 -27.41 -77.53
N ALA A 395 19.19 -28.41 -77.17
CA ALA A 395 19.24 -29.88 -77.33
C ALA A 395 19.98 -30.45 -78.57
N ALA A 396 21.09 -31.15 -78.28
CA ALA A 396 21.76 -32.22 -79.04
C ALA A 396 22.70 -31.91 -80.24
N SER A 397 23.75 -32.75 -80.29
CA SER A 397 24.58 -33.18 -81.43
C SER A 397 25.50 -32.17 -82.14
N GLN A 398 26.52 -32.54 -82.96
CA GLN A 398 27.51 -33.65 -83.08
C GLN A 398 28.08 -33.58 -84.54
N GLU A 399 29.20 -34.25 -84.84
CA GLU A 399 29.85 -34.36 -86.18
C GLU A 399 30.62 -33.07 -86.58
N GLN A 400 31.86 -33.05 -87.11
CA GLN A 400 32.69 -33.91 -87.99
C GLN A 400 32.54 -33.65 -89.50
N SER A 401 33.57 -33.06 -90.13
CA SER A 401 34.35 -33.59 -91.28
C SER A 401 35.05 -32.48 -92.11
N ASN A 402 36.04 -32.89 -92.93
CA ASN A 402 36.58 -32.32 -94.18
C ASN A 402 36.57 -30.78 -94.38
N ASN A 403 37.68 -30.06 -94.61
CA ASN A 403 39.06 -30.44 -94.92
C ASN A 403 39.33 -30.99 -96.35
N SER A 404 39.06 -30.20 -97.40
CA SER A 404 39.89 -30.14 -98.65
C SER A 404 39.34 -29.16 -99.71
N ASP A 405 39.94 -27.96 -99.87
CA ASP A 405 40.41 -27.45 -101.18
C ASP A 405 41.32 -26.22 -100.98
N ASP A 406 42.64 -26.38 -101.13
CA ASP A 406 43.64 -25.34 -100.81
C ASP A 406 44.07 -24.54 -102.05
N SER A 407 43.48 -23.34 -102.23
CA SER A 407 44.14 -22.16 -102.85
C SER A 407 43.32 -20.88 -102.68
N ASP A 408 42.03 -20.89 -103.05
CA ASP A 408 41.23 -19.65 -103.12
C ASP A 408 40.74 -19.15 -101.74
N GLU A 409 40.58 -20.04 -100.75
CA GLU A 409 40.19 -19.63 -99.40
C GLU A 409 41.23 -18.70 -98.74
N GLU A 410 42.54 -18.86 -99.02
CA GLU A 410 43.54 -18.02 -98.35
C GLU A 410 43.48 -16.56 -98.82
N ALA A 411 43.10 -16.32 -100.09
CA ALA A 411 42.84 -14.97 -100.60
C ALA A 411 41.59 -14.34 -99.94
N ILE A 412 40.53 -15.14 -99.74
CA ILE A 412 39.31 -14.69 -99.02
C ILE A 412 39.65 -14.39 -97.55
N ARG A 413 40.32 -15.30 -96.85
CA ARG A 413 40.76 -15.10 -95.45
C ARG A 413 41.67 -13.86 -95.30
N GLN A 414 42.56 -13.59 -96.27
CA GLN A 414 43.38 -12.37 -96.24
C GLN A 414 42.56 -11.09 -96.50
N ALA A 415 41.56 -11.14 -97.37
CA ALA A 415 40.62 -10.02 -97.56
C ALA A 415 39.77 -9.76 -96.30
N GLU A 416 39.21 -10.81 -95.70
CA GLU A 416 38.46 -10.74 -94.43
C GLU A 416 39.33 -10.23 -93.27
N VAL A 417 40.60 -10.64 -93.18
CA VAL A 417 41.56 -10.10 -92.21
C VAL A 417 41.87 -8.63 -92.50
N ALA A 418 42.00 -8.22 -93.76
CA ALA A 418 42.21 -6.81 -94.12
C ALA A 418 40.99 -5.92 -93.80
N GLU A 419 39.77 -6.39 -94.07
CA GLU A 419 38.54 -5.71 -93.68
C GLU A 419 38.34 -5.71 -92.16
N SER A 420 38.67 -6.80 -91.47
CA SER A 420 38.68 -6.89 -90.01
C SER A 420 39.66 -5.89 -89.39
N ILE A 421 40.89 -5.77 -89.93
CA ILE A 421 41.85 -4.74 -89.51
C ILE A 421 41.33 -3.32 -89.78
N ARG A 422 40.64 -3.09 -90.91
CA ARG A 422 40.03 -1.79 -91.24
C ARG A 422 38.89 -1.44 -90.25
N LYS A 423 38.05 -2.41 -89.92
CA LYS A 423 36.93 -2.31 -88.98
C LYS A 423 37.39 -2.17 -87.52
N MET A 424 38.47 -2.85 -87.14
CA MET A 424 39.15 -2.67 -85.85
C MET A 424 39.73 -1.25 -85.74
N ARG A 425 40.40 -0.73 -86.78
CA ARG A 425 40.89 0.67 -86.80
C ARG A 425 39.78 1.72 -86.76
N GLU A 426 38.57 1.37 -87.16
CA GLU A 426 37.39 2.23 -87.05
C GLU A 426 36.84 2.20 -85.62
N LEU A 427 36.67 1.02 -85.02
CA LEU A 427 36.33 0.85 -83.60
C LEU A 427 37.39 1.47 -82.65
N GLU A 428 38.66 1.50 -83.03
CA GLU A 428 39.73 2.17 -82.28
C GLU A 428 39.64 3.71 -82.31
N ARG A 429 38.90 4.31 -83.25
CA ARG A 429 38.59 5.77 -83.22
C ARG A 429 37.45 6.09 -82.27
N ASP A 430 36.46 5.20 -82.15
CA ASP A 430 35.34 5.36 -81.21
C ASP A 430 35.70 4.91 -79.79
N ARG A 431 36.74 4.10 -79.64
CA ARG A 431 37.30 3.66 -78.35
C ARG A 431 37.51 4.79 -77.33
N PRO A 432 38.15 5.94 -77.62
CA PRO A 432 38.26 7.05 -76.67
C PRO A 432 36.89 7.60 -76.23
N LEU A 433 35.90 7.71 -77.13
CA LEU A 433 34.54 8.14 -76.76
C LEU A 433 33.86 7.12 -75.82
N TRP A 434 34.05 5.83 -76.06
CA TRP A 434 33.58 4.76 -75.16
C TRP A 434 34.31 4.78 -73.82
N GLU A 435 35.62 5.00 -73.78
CA GLU A 435 36.41 5.05 -72.54
C GLU A 435 36.07 6.30 -71.71
N GLU A 436 35.83 7.47 -72.32
CA GLU A 436 35.30 8.65 -71.64
C GLU A 436 33.89 8.43 -71.12
N GLN A 437 32.97 7.91 -71.93
CA GLN A 437 31.60 7.64 -71.50
C GLN A 437 31.56 6.58 -70.37
N ARG A 438 32.49 5.61 -70.37
CA ARG A 438 32.67 4.67 -69.26
C ARG A 438 33.19 5.35 -68.00
N ARG A 439 34.18 6.25 -68.09
CA ARG A 439 34.68 7.03 -66.93
C ARG A 439 33.58 7.93 -66.34
N VAL A 440 32.73 8.54 -67.18
CA VAL A 440 31.56 9.32 -66.72
C VAL A 440 30.56 8.42 -65.98
N ARG A 441 30.27 7.22 -66.51
CA ARG A 441 29.39 6.24 -65.84
C ARG A 441 29.96 5.77 -64.49
N GLU A 442 31.23 5.37 -64.45
CA GLU A 442 31.91 4.99 -63.20
C GLU A 442 31.98 6.12 -62.18
N ALA A 443 32.21 7.38 -62.61
CA ALA A 443 32.23 8.53 -61.72
C ALA A 443 30.84 8.81 -61.12
N ARG A 444 29.78 8.72 -61.93
CA ARG A 444 28.40 8.84 -61.48
C ARG A 444 28.01 7.71 -60.53
N GLU A 445 28.39 6.47 -60.83
CA GLU A 445 28.09 5.31 -59.99
C GLU A 445 28.75 5.42 -58.60
N ARG A 446 30.01 5.86 -58.53
CA ARG A 446 30.69 6.15 -57.24
C ARG A 446 30.00 7.28 -56.46
N ALA A 447 29.50 8.32 -57.14
CA ALA A 447 28.77 9.41 -56.48
C ALA A 447 27.40 8.95 -55.94
N GLU A 448 26.63 8.19 -56.72
CA GLU A 448 25.36 7.60 -56.29
C GLU A 448 25.56 6.56 -55.17
N GLU A 449 26.69 5.83 -55.16
CA GLU A 449 27.05 4.95 -54.05
C GLU A 449 27.43 5.74 -52.78
N GLN A 450 28.23 6.80 -52.88
CA GLN A 450 28.58 7.65 -51.75
C GLN A 450 27.35 8.33 -51.13
N GLU A 451 26.40 8.84 -51.93
CA GLU A 451 25.13 9.35 -51.41
C GLU A 451 24.34 8.26 -50.68
N ARG A 452 24.27 7.05 -51.28
CA ARG A 452 23.59 5.89 -50.69
C ARG A 452 24.20 5.45 -49.37
N GLN A 453 25.53 5.50 -49.24
CA GLN A 453 26.25 5.19 -48.00
C GLN A 453 25.99 6.26 -46.93
N ALA A 454 26.15 7.55 -47.24
CA ALA A 454 25.88 8.65 -46.30
C ALA A 454 24.41 8.65 -45.80
N LYS A 455 23.45 8.38 -46.71
CA LYS A 455 22.02 8.28 -46.41
C LYS A 455 21.67 7.05 -45.58
N ALA A 456 22.46 5.97 -45.67
CA ALA A 456 22.34 4.81 -44.80
C ALA A 456 22.95 5.05 -43.41
N GLU A 457 24.05 5.81 -43.33
CA GLU A 457 24.69 6.20 -42.06
C GLU A 457 23.80 7.13 -41.24
N GLN A 458 23.32 8.23 -41.84
CA GLN A 458 22.34 9.14 -41.20
C GLN A 458 21.09 8.42 -40.69
N ARG A 459 20.61 7.38 -41.41
CA ARG A 459 19.50 6.54 -40.95
C ARG A 459 19.86 5.70 -39.72
N ARG A 460 21.07 5.14 -39.66
CA ARG A 460 21.56 4.39 -38.49
C ARG A 460 21.77 5.29 -37.28
N GLU A 461 22.28 6.51 -37.48
CA GLU A 461 22.42 7.50 -36.40
C GLU A 461 21.06 7.94 -35.85
N ALA A 462 20.12 8.31 -36.72
CA ALA A 462 18.77 8.70 -36.33
C ALA A 462 17.97 7.55 -35.66
N GLU A 463 18.24 6.29 -36.02
CA GLU A 463 17.66 5.14 -35.29
C GLU A 463 18.35 4.93 -33.93
N ALA A 464 19.68 5.02 -33.87
CA ALA A 464 20.44 4.88 -32.62
C ALA A 464 20.06 5.97 -31.60
N GLU A 465 19.84 7.20 -32.05
CA GLU A 465 19.36 8.29 -31.18
C GLU A 465 17.94 8.01 -30.67
N LYS A 466 17.01 7.60 -31.54
CA LYS A 466 15.65 7.21 -31.11
C LYS A 466 15.66 6.05 -30.12
N GLN A 467 16.51 5.04 -30.34
CA GLN A 467 16.71 3.96 -29.37
C GLN A 467 17.33 4.45 -28.05
N ARG A 468 18.17 5.49 -28.05
CA ARG A 468 18.71 6.11 -26.84
C ARG A 468 17.64 6.89 -26.08
N GLN A 469 16.87 7.73 -26.77
CA GLN A 469 15.76 8.51 -26.20
C GLN A 469 14.72 7.57 -25.56
N GLN A 470 14.29 6.51 -26.27
CA GLN A 470 13.37 5.50 -25.73
C GLN A 470 13.92 4.78 -24.48
N ARG A 471 15.22 4.49 -24.42
CA ARG A 471 15.84 3.89 -23.22
C ARG A 471 15.85 4.84 -22.04
N GLU A 472 16.18 6.11 -22.27
CA GLU A 472 16.17 7.13 -21.21
C GLU A 472 14.74 7.37 -20.69
N GLU A 473 13.75 7.45 -21.58
CA GLU A 473 12.34 7.60 -21.18
C GLU A 473 11.86 6.40 -20.35
N VAL A 474 12.16 5.17 -20.80
CA VAL A 474 11.82 3.95 -20.05
C VAL A 474 12.55 3.88 -18.70
N GLU A 475 13.80 4.36 -18.60
CA GLU A 475 14.50 4.46 -17.32
C GLU A 475 13.90 5.53 -16.40
N ARG A 476 13.50 6.68 -16.95
CA ARG A 476 12.82 7.76 -16.22
C ARG A 476 11.48 7.29 -15.67
N GLN A 477 10.60 6.75 -16.53
CA GLN A 477 9.34 6.13 -16.12
C GLN A 477 9.55 5.02 -15.08
N ALA A 478 10.59 4.19 -15.22
CA ALA A 478 10.91 3.13 -14.25
C ALA A 478 11.51 3.65 -12.92
N ARG A 479 12.07 4.86 -12.89
CA ARG A 479 12.50 5.56 -11.67
C ARG A 479 11.31 6.16 -10.94
N ASP A 480 10.44 6.85 -11.68
CA ASP A 480 9.27 7.54 -11.13
C ASP A 480 8.25 6.54 -10.58
N ALA A 481 8.00 5.44 -11.30
CA ALA A 481 7.16 4.34 -10.83
C ALA A 481 7.71 3.64 -9.56
N ARG A 482 9.03 3.66 -9.32
CA ARG A 482 9.61 3.17 -8.05
C ARG A 482 9.40 4.19 -6.92
N ALA A 483 9.69 5.46 -7.17
CA ALA A 483 9.48 6.52 -6.20
C ALA A 483 8.01 6.61 -5.75
N GLU A 484 7.07 6.42 -6.68
CA GLU A 484 5.64 6.35 -6.35
C GLU A 484 5.28 5.07 -5.59
N ALA A 485 5.80 3.90 -5.99
CA ALA A 485 5.58 2.65 -5.26
C ALA A 485 6.10 2.70 -3.81
N ASP A 486 7.28 3.29 -3.60
CA ASP A 486 7.87 3.48 -2.27
C ASP A 486 7.06 4.49 -1.43
N ARG A 487 6.56 5.58 -2.04
CA ARG A 487 5.61 6.51 -1.36
C ARG A 487 4.33 5.80 -0.94
N ARG A 488 3.67 5.07 -1.84
CA ARG A 488 2.44 4.31 -1.57
C ARG A 488 2.67 3.25 -0.48
N ALA A 489 3.83 2.59 -0.47
CA ALA A 489 4.20 1.63 0.57
C ALA A 489 4.41 2.29 1.94
N ALA A 490 5.09 3.44 2.01
CA ALA A 490 5.27 4.18 3.25
C ALA A 490 3.94 4.70 3.83
N GLU A 491 3.05 5.20 2.97
CA GLU A 491 1.71 5.63 3.37
C GLU A 491 0.84 4.47 3.87
N GLU A 492 0.87 3.32 3.21
CA GLU A 492 0.14 2.14 3.67
C GLU A 492 0.64 1.64 5.04
N VAL A 493 1.95 1.68 5.28
CA VAL A 493 2.53 1.37 6.61
C VAL A 493 2.05 2.37 7.67
N ARG A 494 2.05 3.68 7.38
CA ARG A 494 1.50 4.71 8.28
C ARG A 494 0.01 4.44 8.59
N ARG A 495 -0.80 4.16 7.55
CA ARG A 495 -2.23 3.87 7.68
C ARG A 495 -2.50 2.61 8.49
N GLN A 496 -1.66 1.58 8.37
CA GLN A 496 -1.76 0.35 9.17
C GLN A 496 -1.36 0.57 10.64
N GLN A 497 -0.35 1.41 10.91
CA GLN A 497 0.00 1.82 12.27
C GLN A 497 -1.13 2.60 12.94
N GLU A 498 -1.69 3.61 12.25
CA GLU A 498 -2.83 4.39 12.73
C GLU A 498 -4.07 3.50 12.98
N GLN A 499 -4.40 2.60 12.06
CA GLN A 499 -5.51 1.64 12.27
C GLN A 499 -5.25 0.68 13.44
N ARG A 500 -4.00 0.25 13.67
CA ARG A 500 -3.63 -0.55 14.84
C ARG A 500 -3.83 0.25 16.13
N GLN A 501 -3.29 1.46 16.21
CA GLN A 501 -3.47 2.36 17.35
C GLN A 501 -4.95 2.65 17.63
N ARG A 502 -5.75 2.96 16.59
CA ARG A 502 -7.19 3.20 16.74
C ARG A 502 -7.94 1.97 17.25
N ARG A 503 -7.61 0.77 16.77
CA ARG A 503 -8.17 -0.50 17.29
C ARG A 503 -7.74 -0.77 18.73
N GLN A 504 -6.51 -0.42 19.12
CA GLN A 504 -6.04 -0.53 20.50
C GLN A 504 -6.76 0.47 21.43
N ARG A 505 -6.89 1.74 21.03
CA ARG A 505 -7.66 2.76 21.77
C ARG A 505 -9.12 2.31 21.97
N GLN A 506 -9.80 1.87 20.91
CA GLN A 506 -11.14 1.27 20.99
C GLN A 506 -11.20 0.01 21.88
N ARG A 507 -10.15 -0.82 21.90
CA ARG A 507 -10.02 -1.98 22.81
C ARG A 507 -9.84 -1.55 24.28
N TRP A 508 -9.40 -0.34 24.58
CA TRP A 508 -9.32 0.17 25.96
C TRP A 508 -10.56 0.95 26.38
N GLU A 509 -11.20 1.66 25.46
CA GLU A 509 -12.43 2.47 25.67
C GLU A 509 -13.69 1.63 25.96
N SER A 510 -13.76 0.38 25.48
CA SER A 510 -15.00 -0.42 25.47
C SER A 510 -15.12 -1.42 26.64
N GLY A 511 -16.24 -1.41 27.36
CA GLY A 511 -16.51 -2.37 28.45
C GLY A 511 -15.83 -2.05 29.79
N THR A 512 -15.97 -2.93 30.78
CA THR A 512 -15.56 -2.65 32.17
C THR A 512 -14.06 -2.42 32.34
N TRP A 513 -13.70 -1.41 33.14
CA TRP A 513 -12.30 -1.09 33.47
C TRP A 513 -11.92 -1.75 34.79
N THR A 514 -10.80 -2.47 34.82
CA THR A 514 -10.36 -3.27 35.97
C THR A 514 -8.84 -3.17 36.15
N SER A 515 -8.32 -3.46 37.34
CA SER A 515 -6.89 -3.38 37.64
C SER A 515 -6.03 -4.26 36.72
N HIS A 516 -6.50 -5.48 36.42
CA HIS A 516 -5.85 -6.35 35.43
C HIS A 516 -5.78 -5.70 34.04
N ARG A 517 -6.84 -4.98 33.63
CA ARG A 517 -6.90 -4.28 32.33
C ARG A 517 -5.99 -3.06 32.29
N ALA A 518 -5.85 -2.34 33.40
CA ALA A 518 -4.86 -1.27 33.56
C ALA A 518 -3.43 -1.81 33.43
N LEU A 519 -3.12 -2.94 34.07
CA LEU A 519 -1.83 -3.64 33.92
C LEU A 519 -1.60 -4.14 32.47
N GLU A 520 -2.63 -4.65 31.79
CA GLU A 520 -2.53 -5.08 30.39
C GLU A 520 -2.23 -3.90 29.45
N ARG A 521 -2.98 -2.78 29.58
CA ARG A 521 -2.70 -1.53 28.85
C ARG A 521 -1.28 -1.05 29.13
N TYR A 522 -0.87 -1.01 30.40
CA TYR A 522 0.45 -0.55 30.81
C TYR A 522 1.55 -1.37 30.13
N ARG A 523 1.45 -2.72 30.12
CA ARG A 523 2.44 -3.60 29.49
C ARG A 523 2.52 -3.37 27.98
N ILE A 524 1.38 -3.32 27.28
CA ILE A 524 1.35 -3.15 25.81
C ILE A 524 1.91 -1.77 25.42
N LEU A 525 1.46 -0.69 26.07
CA LEU A 525 2.01 0.64 25.81
C LEU A 525 3.47 0.77 26.25
N SER A 526 3.92 0.04 27.27
CA SER A 526 5.33 0.02 27.68
C SER A 526 6.24 -0.55 26.60
N GLU A 527 5.84 -1.65 25.96
CA GLU A 527 6.57 -2.26 24.86
C GLU A 527 6.58 -1.36 23.62
N GLU A 528 5.43 -0.77 23.26
CA GLU A 528 5.32 0.15 22.12
C GLU A 528 6.09 1.46 22.36
N PHE A 529 6.03 2.04 23.57
CA PHE A 529 6.80 3.22 23.97
C PHE A 529 8.30 2.95 24.05
N ASP A 530 8.76 1.77 24.48
CA ASP A 530 10.18 1.42 24.47
C ASP A 530 10.71 1.17 23.05
N ALA A 531 9.88 0.63 22.14
CA ALA A 531 10.26 0.35 20.75
C ALA A 531 10.18 1.58 19.82
N ALA A 532 9.37 2.59 20.16
CA ALA A 532 9.17 3.77 19.33
C ALA A 532 10.44 4.62 19.11
N ARG A 533 10.46 5.34 17.98
CA ARG A 533 11.39 6.44 17.73
C ARG A 533 10.58 7.72 17.66
N PHE A 534 10.87 8.67 18.54
CA PHE A 534 10.14 9.92 18.62
C PHE A 534 10.80 10.96 17.71
N THR A 535 10.02 11.55 16.81
CA THR A 535 10.43 12.63 15.90
C THR A 535 9.29 13.65 15.78
N PRO A 536 9.54 14.89 15.33
CA PRO A 536 8.47 15.88 15.11
C PRO A 536 7.39 15.41 14.10
N ASP A 537 7.77 14.53 13.17
CA ASP A 537 6.88 13.89 12.18
C ASP A 537 5.96 12.83 12.79
N GLN A 538 6.45 12.13 13.82
CA GLN A 538 5.71 11.14 14.60
C GLN A 538 5.49 11.67 16.03
N PRO A 539 4.57 12.64 16.22
CA PRO A 539 4.36 13.25 17.51
C PRO A 539 3.81 12.25 18.53
N ILE A 540 4.19 12.43 19.79
CA ILE A 540 3.63 11.66 20.91
C ILE A 540 2.48 12.45 21.54
N THR A 541 1.37 11.79 21.84
CA THR A 541 0.26 12.37 22.62
C THR A 541 0.27 11.83 24.05
N PHE A 542 -0.32 12.58 24.99
CA PHE A 542 -0.53 12.17 26.37
C PHE A 542 -1.01 10.72 26.56
N LEU A 543 -1.88 10.21 25.68
CA LEU A 543 -2.47 8.88 25.78
C LEU A 543 -1.55 7.73 25.31
N ASP A 544 -0.47 8.03 24.59
CA ASP A 544 0.52 7.05 24.12
C ASP A 544 1.56 6.71 25.19
N VAL A 545 1.71 7.55 26.21
CA VAL A 545 2.60 7.28 27.35
C VAL A 545 1.98 6.18 28.24
N PRO A 546 2.79 5.17 28.66
CA PRO A 546 2.33 4.10 29.54
C PRO A 546 2.25 4.58 31.00
N TRP A 547 1.27 5.43 31.32
CA TRP A 547 1.07 5.92 32.69
C TRP A 547 0.73 4.77 33.68
N PRO A 548 1.48 4.60 34.78
CA PRO A 548 1.24 3.55 35.79
C PRO A 548 0.11 3.98 36.75
N VAL A 549 -1.12 4.02 36.26
CA VAL A 549 -2.30 4.45 37.03
C VAL A 549 -3.49 3.52 36.77
N LEU A 550 -4.41 3.43 37.73
CA LEU A 550 -5.59 2.55 37.65
C LEU A 550 -6.79 3.18 36.91
N TYR A 551 -6.74 4.47 36.57
CA TYR A 551 -7.85 5.18 35.92
C TYR A 551 -8.11 4.71 34.47
N SER A 552 -9.35 4.88 34.01
CA SER A 552 -9.74 4.56 32.63
C SER A 552 -9.20 5.60 31.64
N PRO A 553 -8.64 5.22 30.48
CA PRO A 553 -8.08 6.16 29.50
C PRO A 553 -9.07 7.22 29.01
N SER A 554 -10.37 6.91 29.01
CA SER A 554 -11.43 7.86 28.61
C SER A 554 -11.73 8.94 29.66
N ARG A 555 -11.13 8.84 30.86
CA ARG A 555 -11.25 9.81 31.96
C ARG A 555 -9.90 10.32 32.47
N LEU A 556 -8.79 9.72 32.05
CA LEU A 556 -7.45 10.04 32.50
C LEU A 556 -6.99 11.40 31.93
N THR A 557 -6.80 12.38 32.81
CA THR A 557 -6.16 13.66 32.53
C THR A 557 -4.73 13.69 33.06
N VAL A 558 -4.01 14.80 32.84
CA VAL A 558 -2.67 15.00 33.44
C VAL A 558 -2.76 15.12 34.98
N GLU A 559 -3.82 15.74 35.48
CA GLU A 559 -4.05 16.01 36.91
C GLU A 559 -4.31 14.72 37.71
N ASP A 560 -4.84 13.68 37.05
CA ASP A 560 -5.02 12.33 37.62
C ASP A 560 -3.68 11.55 37.77
N ILE A 561 -2.54 12.13 37.39
CA ILE A 561 -1.20 11.53 37.56
C ILE A 561 -0.54 12.14 38.81
N ASP A 562 -1.16 11.87 39.95
CA ASP A 562 -0.61 12.20 41.26
C ASP A 562 0.28 11.08 41.81
N TRP A 563 0.90 11.32 42.96
CA TRP A 563 1.73 10.33 43.65
C TRP A 563 0.91 9.10 44.10
N SER A 564 -0.30 9.31 44.62
CA SER A 564 -1.09 8.24 45.23
C SER A 564 -1.65 7.25 44.20
N ALA A 565 -2.04 7.71 43.00
CA ALA A 565 -2.48 6.83 41.92
C ALA A 565 -1.36 5.91 41.42
N VAL A 566 -0.11 6.39 41.43
CA VAL A 566 1.08 5.61 41.05
C VAL A 566 1.39 4.55 42.10
N GLU A 567 1.46 4.92 43.38
CA GLU A 567 1.65 3.95 44.47
C GLU A 567 0.54 2.91 44.50
N LYS A 568 -0.72 3.33 44.36
CA LYS A 568 -1.89 2.45 44.35
C LYS A 568 -1.89 1.49 43.16
N PHE A 569 -1.41 1.92 41.98
CA PHE A 569 -1.18 1.04 40.85
C PHE A 569 -0.12 -0.02 41.19
N PHE A 570 1.06 0.37 41.64
CA PHE A 570 2.14 -0.57 41.95
C PHE A 570 1.78 -1.54 43.09
N ALA A 571 1.12 -1.08 44.16
CA ALA A 571 0.59 -1.93 45.22
C ALA A 571 -0.42 -2.97 44.69
N THR A 572 -1.28 -2.58 43.74
CA THR A 572 -2.24 -3.50 43.09
C THR A 572 -1.56 -4.45 42.11
N VAL A 573 -0.44 -4.05 41.48
CA VAL A 573 0.35 -4.96 40.63
C VAL A 573 1.15 -5.96 41.47
N LYS A 574 1.59 -5.57 42.68
CA LYS A 574 2.30 -6.43 43.65
C LYS A 574 1.47 -7.65 44.07
N THR A 575 0.14 -7.56 44.08
CA THR A 575 -0.77 -8.69 44.38
C THR A 575 -1.14 -9.55 43.15
N HIS A 576 -0.77 -9.11 41.93
CA HIS A 576 -1.08 -9.81 40.67
C HIS A 576 0.15 -10.44 39.99
N MET A 577 1.34 -10.33 40.60
CA MET A 577 2.61 -10.80 40.03
C MET A 577 3.46 -11.52 41.10
N ARG A 578 4.37 -12.41 40.67
CA ARG A 578 5.36 -13.00 41.59
C ARG A 578 6.40 -11.95 41.96
N SER A 579 7.02 -12.06 43.14
CA SER A 579 7.98 -11.05 43.65
C SER A 579 9.13 -10.75 42.68
N GLN A 580 9.66 -11.76 41.99
CA GLN A 580 10.70 -11.54 40.97
C GLN A 580 10.16 -10.82 39.72
N ASP A 581 9.00 -11.24 39.21
CA ASP A 581 8.37 -10.57 38.05
C ASP A 581 8.03 -9.11 38.39
N TYR A 582 7.64 -8.84 39.63
CA TYR A 582 7.38 -7.51 40.17
C TYR A 582 8.67 -6.67 40.28
N LYS A 583 9.79 -7.27 40.74
CA LYS A 583 11.12 -6.63 40.77
C LYS A 583 11.59 -6.21 39.38
N ASP A 584 11.53 -7.13 38.42
CA ASP A 584 11.78 -6.86 36.99
C ASP A 584 10.87 -5.76 36.44
N PHE A 585 9.58 -5.76 36.81
CA PHE A 585 8.60 -4.79 36.36
C PHE A 585 8.87 -3.38 36.91
N VAL A 586 9.04 -3.25 38.24
CA VAL A 586 9.37 -1.98 38.91
C VAL A 586 10.68 -1.40 38.39
N GLU A 587 11.72 -2.22 38.20
CA GLU A 587 12.99 -1.72 37.64
C GLU A 587 12.82 -1.21 36.20
N ARG A 588 12.13 -1.94 35.33
CA ARG A 588 11.86 -1.49 33.95
C ARG A 588 11.03 -0.21 33.92
N SER A 589 10.08 -0.07 34.84
CA SER A 589 9.26 1.14 35.00
C SER A 589 10.09 2.34 35.47
N HIS A 590 10.92 2.18 36.52
CA HIS A 590 11.85 3.20 37.00
C HIS A 590 12.80 3.66 35.88
N ARG A 591 13.44 2.70 35.20
CA ARG A 591 14.28 2.96 34.01
C ARG A 591 13.51 3.54 32.83
N ARG A 592 12.16 3.53 32.80
CA ARG A 592 11.35 4.14 31.71
C ARG A 592 10.97 5.57 32.01
N PHE A 593 10.69 5.91 33.27
CA PHE A 593 10.32 7.26 33.68
C PHE A 593 11.50 8.16 34.10
N HIS A 594 12.72 7.62 34.16
CA HIS A 594 13.92 8.41 34.44
C HIS A 594 14.08 9.61 33.47
N PRO A 595 14.20 10.87 33.96
CA PRO A 595 14.12 12.07 33.12
C PRO A 595 15.21 12.12 32.04
N ASP A 596 16.44 11.68 32.36
CA ASP A 596 17.52 11.67 31.36
C ASP A 596 17.28 10.69 30.21
N ARG A 597 16.49 9.63 30.42
CA ARG A 597 16.08 8.75 29.31
C ARG A 597 15.04 9.42 28.41
N TRP A 598 14.20 10.31 28.95
CA TRP A 598 13.26 11.11 28.15
C TRP A 598 14.01 12.16 27.34
N ARG A 599 14.94 12.88 27.98
CA ARG A 599 15.87 13.83 27.33
C ARG A 599 16.67 13.16 26.21
N ALA A 600 17.35 12.05 26.50
CA ALA A 600 18.19 11.33 25.53
C ALA A 600 17.40 10.74 24.34
N ARG A 601 16.12 10.39 24.52
CA ARG A 601 15.22 9.95 23.44
C ARG A 601 14.51 11.09 22.71
N LYS A 602 14.79 12.35 23.07
CA LYS A 602 14.16 13.57 22.53
C LYS A 602 12.62 13.56 22.59
N LEU A 603 12.06 12.94 23.64
CA LEU A 603 10.61 12.81 23.83
C LEU A 603 9.91 14.17 23.84
N TRP A 604 10.48 15.16 24.52
CA TRP A 604 9.99 16.54 24.56
C TRP A 604 9.90 17.20 23.18
N SER A 605 10.84 16.91 22.27
CA SER A 605 10.85 17.43 20.90
C SER A 605 9.83 16.77 19.96
N ALA A 606 9.14 15.73 20.41
CA ALA A 606 8.02 15.10 19.68
C ALA A 606 6.64 15.53 20.22
N VAL A 607 6.59 16.31 21.31
CA VAL A 607 5.35 16.96 21.77
C VAL A 607 5.20 18.28 21.03
N ARG A 608 4.09 18.45 20.29
CA ARG A 608 3.88 19.61 19.40
C ARG A 608 3.38 20.87 20.11
N ASP A 609 2.64 20.70 21.21
CA ASP A 609 2.17 21.79 22.05
C ASP A 609 3.14 21.97 23.23
N ASP A 610 3.61 23.20 23.43
CA ASP A 610 4.52 23.55 24.51
C ASP A 610 3.81 23.47 25.89
N VAL A 611 2.49 23.66 25.92
CA VAL A 611 1.67 23.48 27.13
C VAL A 611 1.52 22.00 27.45
N GLU A 612 1.15 21.15 26.47
CA GLU A 612 1.14 19.69 26.64
C GLU A 612 2.52 19.19 27.07
N ARG A 613 3.62 19.67 26.47
CA ARG A 613 4.99 19.29 26.84
C ARG A 613 5.29 19.60 28.31
N SER A 614 4.93 20.80 28.77
CA SER A 614 5.18 21.24 30.15
C SER A 614 4.39 20.38 31.15
N CYS A 615 3.12 20.13 30.85
CA CYS A 615 2.26 19.22 31.61
C CYS A 615 2.80 17.78 31.65
N LEU A 616 3.30 17.27 30.53
CA LEU A 616 3.91 15.95 30.42
C LEU A 616 5.23 15.83 31.21
N GLU A 617 6.04 16.88 31.27
CA GLU A 617 7.28 16.89 32.07
C GLU A 617 6.99 16.88 33.57
N VAL A 618 5.99 17.64 34.04
CA VAL A 618 5.53 17.55 35.44
C VAL A 618 5.04 16.14 35.76
N ALA A 619 4.13 15.57 34.97
CA ALA A 619 3.58 14.23 35.21
C ALA A 619 4.65 13.12 35.14
N ALA A 620 5.59 13.19 34.18
CA ALA A 620 6.70 12.24 34.10
C ALA A 620 7.62 12.30 35.33
N ASN A 621 7.91 13.52 35.83
CA ASN A 621 8.70 13.71 37.03
C ASN A 621 7.98 13.20 38.29
N THR A 622 6.66 13.45 38.45
CA THR A 622 5.85 12.88 39.55
C THR A 622 5.93 11.35 39.55
N VAL A 623 5.75 10.72 38.38
CA VAL A 623 5.85 9.25 38.25
C VAL A 623 7.26 8.75 38.56
N ALA A 624 8.31 9.44 38.10
CA ALA A 624 9.68 9.06 38.40
C ALA A 624 9.98 9.12 39.92
N GLN A 625 9.53 10.19 40.58
CA GLN A 625 9.71 10.36 42.02
C GLN A 625 8.91 9.32 42.82
N ALA A 626 7.64 9.07 42.48
CA ALA A 626 6.79 8.08 43.15
C ALA A 626 7.28 6.62 42.96
N ILE A 627 7.87 6.27 41.81
CA ILE A 627 8.49 4.95 41.61
C ILE A 627 9.81 4.80 42.38
N THR A 628 10.53 5.89 42.64
CA THR A 628 11.86 5.87 43.27
C THR A 628 11.91 5.11 44.62
N PRO A 629 11.03 5.35 45.61
CA PRO A 629 11.05 4.60 46.87
C PRO A 629 10.65 3.13 46.68
N ILE A 630 9.66 2.85 45.82
CA ILE A 630 9.21 1.47 45.52
C ILE A 630 10.36 0.66 44.89
N TRP A 631 11.13 1.27 43.99
CA TRP A 631 12.31 0.63 43.40
C TRP A 631 13.43 0.40 44.43
N ARG A 632 13.59 1.28 45.43
CA ARG A 632 14.56 1.07 46.52
C ARG A 632 14.15 -0.12 47.40
N GLU A 633 12.90 -0.17 47.88
CA GLU A 633 12.34 -1.27 48.67
C GLU A 633 12.59 -2.64 47.98
N VAL A 634 12.22 -2.73 46.70
CA VAL A 634 12.27 -3.96 45.90
C VAL A 634 13.70 -4.27 45.40
N LYS A 635 14.67 -3.39 45.65
CA LYS A 635 16.11 -3.63 45.43
C LYS A 635 16.85 -4.05 46.71
N SER A 636 16.35 -3.67 47.90
CA SER A 636 16.87 -4.13 49.20
C SER A 636 16.43 -5.54 49.59
N HIS A 637 15.31 -6.02 49.01
CA HIS A 637 14.95 -7.44 48.95
C HIS A 637 15.53 -8.10 47.70
#